data_AF-A0A9W8YUF1-F1
#
_entry.id   AF-A0A9W8YUF1-F1
#
_cell.length_a   1.000
_cell.length_b   1.000
_cell.length_c   1.000
_cell.angle_alpha   90.00
_cell.angle_beta   90.00
_cell.angle_gamma   90.00
#
_symmetry.space_group_name_H-M   'P 1'
#
loop_
_entity.id
_entity.type
_entity.pdbx_description
1 polymer ?
#
loop_
_entity_poly.entity_id
_entity_poly.type
_entity_poly.pdbx_seq_one_letter_code
_entity_poly.pdbx_strand_id
1 'polypeptide(L)'
;MSSKGWPRVIASTFWVLAGAQNQPLLSTIATIPALSTFSSVLNVTGGNKLNPAFEERFNSALDGRNYTAFVPTNDAFAKVSSSLVGALSSAPAYPILESILRTHIAEGLVTSTDIISASPVMAIEGFPLAAQSTGAGFIFVNGQAKIVAVDSFSSNGVVHQIDQILNPFTSYFGVSNATIAPQTFDTEGTTADILLNDERLTHTRDILLALQPDFIHGRLKLSKPGGALQIFAAPSNGAFAAAPPGTVESSIAPSNQPLSLQLFTFGLLDTDTKYEDLEFSAGPIQVASAFTGINVTARQTPGAATFLNNAAVQAQVCGQEGGCVWILDRILDPLYLAFGPLNRAGS
;
A
#
# COMPACT_ATOMS: atom_id res chain seq x y z
N MET A 1 -34.60 63.09 21.23
CA MET A 1 -33.36 62.39 20.85
C MET A 1 -33.73 61.18 20.01
N SER A 2 -32.97 60.98 18.94
CA SER A 2 -33.20 60.14 17.77
C SER A 2 -33.14 58.62 18.04
N SER A 3 -34.14 57.88 17.52
CA SER A 3 -34.02 56.54 16.90
C SER A 3 -33.69 55.35 17.86
N LYS A 4 -34.06 54.08 17.65
CA LYS A 4 -34.43 53.25 16.50
C LYS A 4 -35.22 52.06 17.06
N GLY A 5 -36.27 51.62 16.36
CA GLY A 5 -36.82 50.29 16.54
C GLY A 5 -35.82 49.22 16.06
N TRP A 6 -35.76 48.09 16.75
CA TRP A 6 -35.03 46.89 16.31
C TRP A 6 -36.00 45.76 16.01
N PRO A 7 -35.68 44.90 15.02
CA PRO A 7 -36.67 44.05 14.36
C PRO A 7 -36.81 42.69 15.02
N ARG A 8 -37.93 42.05 14.69
CA ARG A 8 -38.33 40.68 15.02
C ARG A 8 -37.18 39.71 14.75
N VAL A 9 -36.80 38.93 15.77
CA VAL A 9 -35.97 37.75 15.63
C VAL A 9 -36.72 36.78 14.72
N ILE A 10 -36.23 36.63 13.49
CA ILE A 10 -36.64 35.54 12.61
C ILE A 10 -36.05 34.29 13.22
N ALA A 11 -36.91 33.43 13.77
CA ALA A 11 -36.55 32.07 14.11
C ALA A 11 -36.12 31.39 12.80
N SER A 12 -34.81 31.31 12.57
CA SER A 12 -34.26 30.45 11.54
C SER A 12 -34.59 29.02 11.93
N THR A 13 -35.53 28.44 11.19
CA THR A 13 -35.87 27.03 11.20
C THR A 13 -34.61 26.21 11.02
N PHE A 14 -34.11 25.68 12.14
CA PHE A 14 -33.15 24.59 12.18
C PHE A 14 -33.80 23.41 11.46
N TRP A 15 -33.36 23.15 10.22
CA TRP A 15 -33.52 21.84 9.64
C TRP A 15 -32.66 20.88 10.46
N VAL A 16 -33.33 19.90 11.07
CA VAL A 16 -32.70 18.79 11.78
C VAL A 16 -31.85 18.04 10.75
N LEU A 17 -30.53 18.24 10.80
CA LEU A 17 -29.58 17.30 10.20
C LEU A 17 -29.78 15.97 10.92
N ALA A 18 -30.19 14.96 10.15
CA ALA A 18 -30.35 13.60 10.62
C ALA A 18 -29.00 13.08 11.16
N GLY A 19 -28.91 13.01 12.49
CA GLY A 19 -28.04 12.12 13.25
C GLY A 19 -26.54 12.24 13.01
N ALA A 20 -25.89 13.27 13.56
CA ALA A 20 -24.53 13.06 14.04
C ALA A 20 -24.59 11.92 15.06
N GLN A 21 -23.94 10.78 14.78
CA GLN A 21 -23.85 9.74 15.79
C GLN A 21 -22.98 10.28 16.92
N ASN A 22 -23.47 10.22 18.17
CA ASN A 22 -22.74 10.65 19.36
C ASN A 22 -21.63 9.64 19.75
N GLN A 23 -21.03 8.99 18.76
CA GLN A 23 -20.06 7.91 18.89
C GLN A 23 -18.81 8.25 18.07
N PRO A 24 -17.62 7.80 18.50
CA PRO A 24 -16.39 8.02 17.74
C PRO A 24 -16.40 7.37 16.35
N LEU A 25 -15.41 7.71 15.53
CA LEU A 25 -15.28 7.29 14.12
C LEU A 25 -15.34 5.77 13.95
N LEU A 26 -14.50 5.00 14.66
CA LEU A 26 -14.48 3.54 14.48
C LEU A 26 -15.77 2.89 14.99
N SER A 27 -16.34 3.40 16.08
CA SER A 27 -17.66 2.97 16.56
C SER A 27 -18.75 3.24 15.53
N THR A 28 -18.73 4.41 14.88
CA THR A 28 -19.68 4.77 13.81
C THR A 28 -19.55 3.80 12.64
N ILE A 29 -18.33 3.48 12.20
CA ILE A 29 -18.06 2.50 11.14
C ILE A 29 -18.68 1.14 11.49
N ALA A 30 -18.49 0.68 12.73
CA ALA A 30 -19.03 -0.62 13.18
C ALA A 30 -20.57 -0.68 13.21
N THR A 31 -21.26 0.45 13.30
CA THR A 31 -22.74 0.48 13.23
C THR A 31 -23.29 0.43 11.80
N ILE A 32 -22.48 0.72 10.78
CA ILE A 32 -22.92 0.78 9.39
C ILE A 32 -22.87 -0.64 8.80
N PRO A 33 -24.01 -1.27 8.44
CA PRO A 33 -24.01 -2.67 7.99
C PRO A 33 -23.15 -2.93 6.74
N ALA A 34 -23.05 -1.94 5.85
CA ALA A 34 -22.24 -2.04 4.63
C ALA A 34 -20.71 -2.03 4.89
N LEU A 35 -20.26 -1.76 6.12
CA LEU A 35 -18.84 -1.66 6.49
C LEU A 35 -18.41 -2.72 7.52
N SER A 36 -19.28 -3.69 7.83
CA SER A 36 -19.03 -4.71 8.85
C SER A 36 -17.74 -5.51 8.61
N THR A 37 -17.38 -5.78 7.35
CA THR A 37 -16.15 -6.51 7.03
C THR A 37 -14.91 -5.70 7.40
N PHE A 38 -14.90 -4.38 7.15
CA PHE A 38 -13.80 -3.51 7.55
C PHE A 38 -13.58 -3.53 9.07
N SER A 39 -14.66 -3.38 9.84
CA SER A 39 -14.61 -3.47 11.31
C SER A 39 -14.10 -4.82 11.80
N SER A 40 -14.52 -5.92 11.16
CA SER A 40 -14.04 -7.25 11.50
C SER A 40 -12.54 -7.41 11.24
N VAL A 41 -12.03 -6.91 10.11
CA VAL A 41 -10.60 -6.99 9.77
C VAL A 41 -9.76 -6.15 10.74
N LEU A 42 -10.21 -4.92 11.04
CA LEU A 42 -9.55 -4.02 11.98
C LEU A 42 -9.40 -4.63 13.39
N ASN A 43 -10.39 -5.41 13.84
CA ASN A 43 -10.33 -6.12 15.11
C ASN A 43 -9.30 -7.28 15.12
N VAL A 44 -8.96 -7.84 13.95
CA VAL A 44 -8.05 -9.00 13.84
C VAL A 44 -6.57 -8.58 13.72
N THR A 45 -6.29 -7.34 13.28
CA THR A 45 -4.92 -6.90 12.98
C THR A 45 -3.99 -6.65 14.17
N GLY A 46 -4.42 -6.90 15.41
CA GLY A 46 -3.57 -6.82 16.61
C GLY A 46 -2.85 -8.12 17.00
N GLY A 47 -2.99 -9.19 16.22
CA GLY A 47 -2.51 -10.53 16.60
C GLY A 47 -3.41 -11.18 17.65
N ASN A 48 -2.86 -11.65 18.78
CA ASN A 48 -3.63 -12.29 19.87
C ASN A 48 -4.24 -11.30 20.89
N LYS A 49 -4.10 -10.00 20.65
CA LYS A 49 -4.74 -8.93 21.43
C LYS A 49 -5.19 -7.86 20.45
N LEU A 50 -6.20 -7.06 20.81
CA LEU A 50 -6.53 -5.82 20.10
C LEU A 50 -5.23 -5.06 19.77
N ASN A 51 -5.18 -4.32 18.67
CA ASN A 51 -4.22 -3.21 18.53
C ASN A 51 -4.77 -2.06 19.38
N PRO A 52 -4.46 -1.97 20.69
CA PRO A 52 -5.12 -1.01 21.57
C PRO A 52 -4.61 0.38 21.22
N ALA A 53 -3.39 0.50 20.66
CA ALA A 53 -2.79 1.77 20.25
C ALA A 53 -3.44 2.37 18.99
N PHE A 54 -3.91 1.54 18.06
CA PHE A 54 -4.66 2.01 16.90
C PHE A 54 -6.08 2.45 17.30
N GLU A 55 -6.77 1.68 18.14
CA GLU A 55 -8.11 2.06 18.62
C GLU A 55 -8.10 3.23 19.61
N GLU A 56 -7.14 3.31 20.54
CA GLU A 56 -7.05 4.37 21.56
C GLU A 56 -6.81 5.76 20.94
N ARG A 57 -6.15 5.82 19.77
CA ARG A 57 -5.94 7.08 19.02
C ARG A 57 -7.18 7.55 18.26
N PHE A 58 -8.00 6.66 17.68
CA PHE A 58 -9.14 7.04 16.83
C PHE A 58 -10.50 7.01 17.50
N ASN A 59 -10.59 6.42 18.71
CA ASN A 59 -11.81 6.43 19.52
C ASN A 59 -11.76 7.41 20.71
N SER A 60 -10.69 8.20 20.84
CA SER A 60 -10.60 9.22 21.88
C SER A 60 -10.99 10.59 21.33
N ALA A 61 -12.06 11.17 21.86
CA ALA A 61 -12.38 12.58 21.67
C ALA A 61 -11.46 13.51 22.51
N LEU A 62 -10.56 12.94 23.33
CA LEU A 62 -9.71 13.69 24.26
C LEU A 62 -8.52 14.37 23.56
N ASP A 63 -8.18 13.97 22.33
CA ASP A 63 -7.11 14.61 21.56
C ASP A 63 -7.58 15.89 20.84
N GLY A 64 -8.90 16.15 20.80
CA GLY A 64 -9.51 17.29 20.11
C GLY A 64 -9.31 17.28 18.59
N ARG A 65 -8.94 16.15 17.99
CA ARG A 65 -8.69 16.02 16.55
C ARG A 65 -9.93 15.49 15.83
N ASN A 66 -10.03 15.87 14.56
CA ASN A 66 -11.02 15.30 13.65
C ASN A 66 -10.33 14.39 12.64
N TYR A 67 -11.07 13.38 12.18
CA TYR A 67 -10.60 12.39 11.22
C TYR A 67 -11.58 12.24 10.05
N THR A 68 -11.05 11.82 8.92
CA THR A 68 -11.85 11.44 7.74
C THR A 68 -11.51 10.01 7.38
N ALA A 69 -12.52 9.14 7.31
CA ALA A 69 -12.34 7.75 6.91
C ALA A 69 -12.95 7.51 5.52
N PHE A 70 -12.15 6.98 4.61
CA PHE A 70 -12.63 6.43 3.33
C PHE A 70 -12.73 4.92 3.49
N VAL A 71 -13.91 4.37 3.76
CA VAL A 71 -14.05 2.99 4.22
C VAL A 71 -14.58 2.08 3.10
N PRO A 72 -13.86 1.00 2.75
CA PRO A 72 -14.32 0.08 1.73
C PRO A 72 -15.56 -0.68 2.20
N THR A 73 -16.56 -0.75 1.32
CA THR A 73 -17.80 -1.50 1.54
C THR A 73 -17.55 -3.01 1.57
N ASN A 74 -18.50 -3.78 2.11
CA ASN A 74 -18.46 -5.25 2.05
C ASN A 74 -18.31 -5.77 0.61
N ASP A 75 -18.95 -5.10 -0.36
CA ASP A 75 -18.82 -5.40 -1.79
C ASP A 75 -17.40 -5.12 -2.33
N ALA A 76 -16.68 -4.14 -1.76
CA ALA A 76 -15.28 -3.91 -2.08
C ALA A 76 -14.41 -5.07 -1.60
N PHE A 77 -14.63 -5.57 -0.38
CA PHE A 77 -13.93 -6.74 0.16
C PHE A 77 -14.25 -8.02 -0.62
N ALA A 78 -15.48 -8.18 -1.08
CA ALA A 78 -15.89 -9.35 -1.87
C ALA A 78 -15.17 -9.48 -3.22
N LYS A 79 -14.52 -8.40 -3.70
CA LYS A 79 -13.70 -8.41 -4.93
C LYS A 79 -12.28 -8.90 -4.72
N VAL A 80 -11.82 -9.05 -3.48
CA VAL A 80 -10.46 -9.47 -3.15
C VAL A 80 -10.35 -10.99 -3.27
N SER A 81 -9.26 -11.49 -3.86
CA SER A 81 -9.05 -12.93 -3.97
C SER A 81 -8.89 -13.58 -2.59
N SER A 82 -9.45 -14.77 -2.43
CA SER A 82 -9.31 -15.56 -1.19
C SER A 82 -7.84 -15.91 -0.90
N SER A 83 -7.02 -16.10 -1.94
CA SER A 83 -5.57 -16.32 -1.79
C SER A 83 -4.87 -15.13 -1.15
N LEU A 84 -5.20 -13.90 -1.57
CA LEU A 84 -4.60 -12.70 -1.00
C LEU A 84 -5.10 -12.45 0.43
N VAL A 85 -6.39 -12.66 0.69
CA VAL A 85 -6.93 -12.59 2.05
C VAL A 85 -6.20 -13.56 2.97
N GLY A 86 -6.00 -14.81 2.55
CA GLY A 86 -5.24 -15.81 3.31
C GLY A 86 -3.80 -15.39 3.57
N ALA A 87 -3.11 -14.87 2.55
CA ALA A 87 -1.72 -14.40 2.67
C ALA A 87 -1.60 -13.19 3.61
N LEU A 88 -2.46 -12.17 3.46
CA LEU A 88 -2.49 -10.97 4.31
C LEU A 88 -2.87 -11.27 5.77
N SER A 89 -3.65 -12.34 6.00
CA SER A 89 -4.00 -12.80 7.35
C SER A 89 -2.89 -13.61 8.02
N SER A 90 -1.75 -13.80 7.37
CA SER A 90 -0.59 -14.48 7.97
C SER A 90 0.28 -13.50 8.74
N ALA A 91 0.88 -13.97 9.84
CA ALA A 91 1.74 -13.15 10.68
C ALA A 91 2.87 -12.42 9.92
N PRO A 92 3.54 -13.04 8.93
CA PRO A 92 4.51 -12.33 8.11
C PRO A 92 3.93 -11.12 7.39
N ALA A 93 2.68 -11.15 6.92
CA ALA A 93 2.08 -10.09 6.11
C ALA A 93 1.34 -9.00 6.92
N TYR A 94 1.25 -9.11 8.25
CA TYR A 94 0.54 -8.14 9.08
C TYR A 94 0.99 -6.68 8.90
N PRO A 95 2.29 -6.35 8.75
CA PRO A 95 2.68 -4.96 8.49
C PRO A 95 2.08 -4.38 7.21
N ILE A 96 1.91 -5.20 6.16
CA ILE A 96 1.22 -4.78 4.93
C ILE A 96 -0.27 -4.57 5.21
N LEU A 97 -0.91 -5.50 5.92
CA LEU A 97 -2.34 -5.40 6.25
C LEU A 97 -2.64 -4.17 7.12
N GLU A 98 -1.81 -3.89 8.12
CA GLU A 98 -1.92 -2.69 8.95
C GLU A 98 -1.78 -1.43 8.09
N SER A 99 -0.79 -1.37 7.19
CA SER A 99 -0.59 -0.25 6.27
C SER A 99 -1.82 0.02 5.39
N ILE A 100 -2.46 -1.04 4.87
CA ILE A 100 -3.73 -0.93 4.13
C ILE A 100 -4.79 -0.25 5.02
N LEU A 101 -5.03 -0.75 6.23
CA LEU A 101 -6.09 -0.21 7.11
C LEU A 101 -5.82 1.25 7.50
N ARG A 102 -4.58 1.58 7.86
CA ARG A 102 -4.17 2.94 8.26
C ARG A 102 -4.29 3.95 7.11
N THR A 103 -4.14 3.49 5.87
CA THR A 103 -4.29 4.32 4.66
C THR A 103 -5.72 4.81 4.44
N HIS A 104 -6.73 4.12 4.99
CA HIS A 104 -8.13 4.49 4.83
C HIS A 104 -8.59 5.59 5.81
N ILE A 105 -7.71 6.06 6.71
CA ILE A 105 -8.01 7.12 7.68
C ILE A 105 -7.03 8.27 7.46
N ALA A 106 -7.54 9.50 7.36
CA ALA A 106 -6.78 10.73 7.24
C ALA A 106 -7.04 11.67 8.41
N GLU A 107 -6.05 12.50 8.75
CA GLU A 107 -6.24 13.59 9.72
C GLU A 107 -7.04 14.74 9.09
N GLY A 108 -7.90 15.37 9.88
CA GLY A 108 -8.76 16.48 9.46
C GLY A 108 -10.21 16.07 9.19
N LEU A 109 -11.11 17.05 9.24
CA LEU A 109 -12.52 16.89 8.87
C LEU A 109 -12.71 17.33 7.42
N VAL A 110 -12.95 16.38 6.52
CA VAL A 110 -13.12 16.63 5.09
C VAL A 110 -14.49 16.12 4.68
N THR A 111 -15.45 17.04 4.61
CA THR A 111 -16.83 16.75 4.19
C THR A 111 -16.92 16.58 2.68
N SER A 112 -18.03 16.04 2.17
CA SER A 112 -18.23 15.86 0.72
C SER A 112 -18.03 17.14 -0.09
N THR A 113 -18.34 18.31 0.49
CA THR A 113 -18.15 19.61 -0.18
C THR A 113 -16.69 20.04 -0.24
N ASP A 114 -15.84 19.50 0.65
CA ASP A 114 -14.43 19.87 0.77
C ASP A 114 -13.48 18.87 0.11
N ILE A 115 -13.93 17.64 -0.22
CA ILE A 115 -13.07 16.53 -0.71
C ILE A 115 -12.14 16.96 -1.85
N ILE A 116 -12.65 17.71 -2.84
CA ILE A 116 -11.86 18.14 -3.98
C ILE A 116 -10.89 19.27 -3.60
N SER A 117 -11.34 20.26 -2.83
CA SER A 117 -10.50 21.40 -2.43
C SER A 117 -9.44 21.06 -1.38
N ALA A 118 -9.69 20.05 -0.55
CA ALA A 118 -8.77 19.58 0.48
C ALA A 118 -7.74 18.57 -0.05
N SER A 119 -7.87 18.12 -1.30
CA SER A 119 -6.99 17.13 -1.91
C SER A 119 -5.61 17.71 -2.26
N PRO A 120 -4.49 16.99 -2.00
CA PRO A 120 -4.44 15.69 -1.34
C PRO A 120 -4.54 15.81 0.19
N VAL A 121 -5.22 14.85 0.81
CA VAL A 121 -5.23 14.70 2.28
C VAL A 121 -4.21 13.64 2.69
N MET A 122 -3.54 13.81 3.83
CA MET A 122 -2.56 12.83 4.30
C MET A 122 -3.24 11.73 5.11
N ALA A 123 -3.11 10.49 4.66
CA ALA A 123 -3.48 9.34 5.46
C ALA A 123 -2.59 9.24 6.69
N ILE A 124 -3.09 8.59 7.72
CA ILE A 124 -2.39 8.37 8.99
C ILE A 124 -1.19 7.44 8.83
N GLU A 125 -1.26 6.58 7.82
CA GLU A 125 -0.11 5.78 7.38
C GLU A 125 1.04 6.65 6.84
N GLY A 126 0.74 7.86 6.36
CA GLY A 126 1.72 8.79 5.77
C GLY A 126 1.65 8.86 4.25
N PHE A 127 0.77 8.10 3.59
CA PHE A 127 0.55 8.17 2.15
C PHE A 127 -0.49 9.25 1.78
N PRO A 128 -0.29 10.00 0.68
CA PRO A 128 -1.26 10.98 0.22
C PRO A 128 -2.49 10.30 -0.41
N LEU A 129 -3.67 10.86 -0.13
CA LEU A 129 -4.94 10.51 -0.75
C LEU A 129 -5.42 11.69 -1.61
N ALA A 130 -5.24 11.56 -2.93
CA ALA A 130 -5.69 12.53 -3.91
C ALA A 130 -7.11 12.21 -4.38
N ALA A 131 -8.02 13.17 -4.28
CA ALA A 131 -9.36 13.06 -4.81
C ALA A 131 -9.48 13.70 -6.20
N GLN A 132 -10.17 13.02 -7.11
CA GLN A 132 -10.41 13.44 -8.48
C GLN A 132 -11.90 13.35 -8.79
N SER A 133 -12.49 14.44 -9.29
CA SER A 133 -13.83 14.41 -9.88
C SER A 133 -13.76 14.05 -11.37
N THR A 134 -14.73 13.29 -11.84
CA THR A 134 -14.94 12.97 -13.26
C THR A 134 -16.00 13.89 -13.86
N GLY A 135 -16.05 13.98 -15.20
CA GLY A 135 -17.09 14.75 -15.89
C GLY A 135 -18.53 14.28 -15.59
N ALA A 136 -18.71 13.05 -15.11
CA ALA A 136 -20.00 12.48 -14.67
C ALA A 136 -20.36 12.81 -13.21
N GLY A 137 -19.52 13.58 -12.50
CA GLY A 137 -19.74 13.96 -11.10
C GLY A 137 -19.35 12.90 -10.07
N PHE A 138 -18.73 11.79 -10.48
CA PHE A 138 -18.17 10.81 -9.54
C PHE A 138 -16.80 11.27 -9.04
N ILE A 139 -16.56 11.09 -7.74
CA ILE A 139 -15.28 11.34 -7.10
C ILE A 139 -14.56 10.02 -6.86
N PHE A 140 -13.29 9.97 -7.24
CA PHE A 140 -12.38 8.85 -7.02
C PHE A 140 -11.24 9.27 -6.11
N VAL A 141 -10.85 8.38 -5.19
CA VAL A 141 -9.65 8.53 -4.35
C VAL A 141 -8.51 7.73 -4.97
N ASN A 142 -7.37 8.38 -5.17
CA ASN A 142 -6.15 7.89 -5.83
C ASN A 142 -6.38 7.27 -7.22
N GLY A 143 -7.48 7.63 -7.90
CA GLY A 143 -7.93 6.99 -9.14
C GLY A 143 -8.46 5.55 -8.96
N GLN A 144 -8.32 4.99 -7.76
CA GLN A 144 -8.60 3.59 -7.42
C GLN A 144 -10.05 3.38 -7.00
N ALA A 145 -10.55 4.14 -6.01
CA ALA A 145 -11.84 3.83 -5.39
C ALA A 145 -12.84 4.96 -5.59
N LYS A 146 -14.04 4.63 -6.07
CA LYS A 146 -15.13 5.59 -6.18
C LYS A 146 -15.80 5.75 -4.82
N ILE A 147 -16.11 7.00 -4.46
CA ILE A 147 -16.94 7.31 -3.30
C ILE A 147 -18.41 7.02 -3.65
N VAL A 148 -19.04 6.14 -2.87
CA VAL A 148 -20.41 5.65 -3.11
C VAL A 148 -21.43 6.15 -2.09
N ALA A 149 -20.98 6.56 -0.90
CA ALA A 149 -21.80 7.28 0.07
C ALA A 149 -20.90 8.24 0.84
N VAL A 150 -21.44 9.37 1.29
CA VAL A 150 -20.68 10.45 1.92
C VAL A 150 -21.31 10.87 3.25
N ASP A 151 -20.53 11.61 4.04
CA ASP A 151 -21.00 12.41 5.18
C ASP A 151 -21.73 11.62 6.28
N SER A 152 -21.25 10.41 6.58
CA SER A 152 -21.65 9.71 7.80
C SER A 152 -20.86 10.26 9.00
N PHE A 153 -21.45 11.24 9.69
CA PHE A 153 -20.80 11.97 10.78
C PHE A 153 -20.66 11.16 12.08
N SER A 154 -19.49 11.29 12.70
CA SER A 154 -19.17 10.79 14.05
C SER A 154 -18.83 11.95 14.99
N SER A 155 -18.60 11.66 16.28
CA SER A 155 -18.23 12.68 17.27
C SER A 155 -16.84 13.30 17.06
N ASN A 156 -15.97 12.64 16.29
CA ASN A 156 -14.59 13.06 16.00
C ASN A 156 -14.22 12.94 14.52
N GLY A 157 -15.20 13.01 13.61
CA GLY A 157 -14.90 12.87 12.20
C GLY A 157 -16.09 12.60 11.26
N VAL A 158 -15.75 12.12 10.08
CA VAL A 158 -16.70 11.79 9.01
C VAL A 158 -16.26 10.53 8.26
N VAL A 159 -17.23 9.72 7.87
CA VAL A 159 -17.04 8.49 7.09
C VAL A 159 -17.60 8.67 5.68
N HIS A 160 -16.78 8.37 4.67
CA HIS A 160 -17.15 8.22 3.27
C HIS A 160 -16.97 6.75 2.86
N GLN A 161 -17.97 6.15 2.23
CA GLN A 161 -17.91 4.76 1.79
C GLN A 161 -17.32 4.69 0.38
N ILE A 162 -16.43 3.72 0.14
CA ILE A 162 -15.77 3.52 -1.15
C ILE A 162 -15.98 2.11 -1.71
N ASP A 163 -15.93 1.97 -3.02
CA ASP A 163 -16.23 0.71 -3.72
C ASP A 163 -15.02 -0.20 -4.01
N GLN A 164 -13.82 0.22 -3.61
CA GLN A 164 -12.58 -0.55 -3.67
C GLN A 164 -11.69 -0.25 -2.46
N ILE A 165 -10.83 -1.21 -2.11
CA ILE A 165 -9.78 -1.01 -1.11
C ILE A 165 -8.68 -0.16 -1.74
N LEU A 166 -8.18 0.84 -1.00
CA LEU A 166 -7.06 1.67 -1.40
C LEU A 166 -5.74 0.91 -1.21
N ASN A 167 -4.96 0.78 -2.28
CA ASN A 167 -3.57 0.41 -2.21
C ASN A 167 -2.71 1.66 -1.90
N PRO A 168 -1.99 1.70 -0.76
CA PRO A 168 -1.09 2.81 -0.43
C PRO A 168 0.12 2.95 -1.37
N PHE A 169 0.60 1.83 -1.91
CA PHE A 169 1.93 1.74 -2.48
C PHE A 169 1.97 2.19 -3.93
N THR A 170 0.96 1.86 -4.75
CA THR A 170 1.06 2.13 -6.19
C THR A 170 1.20 3.62 -6.50
N SER A 171 0.42 4.48 -5.84
CA SER A 171 0.49 5.93 -6.07
C SER A 171 1.80 6.53 -5.56
N TYR A 172 2.45 5.88 -4.60
CA TYR A 172 3.69 6.36 -3.98
C TYR A 172 4.93 5.84 -4.73
N PHE A 173 5.04 4.53 -4.98
CA PHE A 173 6.17 3.93 -5.70
C PHE A 173 6.05 4.03 -7.22
N GLY A 174 4.86 4.32 -7.74
CA GLY A 174 4.61 4.45 -9.17
C GLY A 174 4.60 3.11 -9.92
N VAL A 175 4.36 3.22 -11.23
CA VAL A 175 4.32 2.10 -12.17
C VAL A 175 5.39 2.29 -13.23
N SER A 176 6.12 1.23 -13.53
CA SER A 176 7.10 1.23 -14.61
C SER A 176 6.44 1.32 -15.98
N ASN A 177 7.09 2.02 -16.90
CA ASN A 177 6.74 2.11 -18.31
C ASN A 177 7.88 1.60 -19.22
N ALA A 178 8.75 0.72 -18.69
CA ALA A 178 9.87 0.19 -19.44
C ALA A 178 9.43 -0.55 -20.71
N THR A 179 10.23 -0.43 -21.77
CA THR A 179 9.97 -1.07 -23.07
C THR A 179 11.14 -1.91 -23.54
N ILE A 180 12.24 -1.94 -22.77
CA ILE A 180 13.49 -2.60 -23.12
C ILE A 180 13.58 -3.93 -22.39
N ALA A 181 14.10 -4.95 -23.07
CA ALA A 181 14.37 -6.25 -22.47
C ALA A 181 15.40 -6.15 -21.33
N PRO A 182 15.26 -6.92 -20.24
CA PRO A 182 16.24 -6.95 -19.17
C PRO A 182 17.58 -7.52 -19.66
N GLN A 183 18.69 -7.07 -19.07
CA GLN A 183 20.03 -7.57 -19.37
C GLN A 183 20.45 -8.69 -18.40
N THR A 184 21.18 -9.70 -18.86
CA THR A 184 21.75 -10.74 -17.98
C THR A 184 23.25 -10.52 -17.77
N PHE A 185 23.71 -10.70 -16.54
CA PHE A 185 25.11 -10.66 -16.13
C PHE A 185 25.43 -11.83 -15.21
N ASP A 186 26.67 -12.30 -15.27
CA ASP A 186 27.22 -13.30 -14.35
C ASP A 186 28.32 -12.68 -13.48
N THR A 187 28.45 -13.17 -12.25
CA THR A 187 29.47 -12.75 -11.28
C THR A 187 29.85 -13.91 -10.35
N GLU A 188 30.94 -13.74 -9.62
CA GLU A 188 31.29 -14.62 -8.50
C GLU A 188 30.40 -14.36 -7.28
N GLY A 189 30.27 -15.37 -6.40
CA GLY A 189 29.62 -15.26 -5.10
C GLY A 189 28.12 -15.64 -5.07
N THR A 190 27.50 -15.36 -3.93
CA THR A 190 26.11 -15.64 -3.58
C THR A 190 25.17 -14.45 -3.86
N THR A 191 23.86 -14.60 -3.64
CA THR A 191 22.90 -13.48 -3.70
C THR A 191 23.31 -12.32 -2.76
N ALA A 192 23.85 -12.65 -1.58
CA ALA A 192 24.34 -11.65 -0.63
C ALA A 192 25.54 -10.88 -1.20
N ASP A 193 26.48 -11.57 -1.87
CA ASP A 193 27.66 -10.93 -2.45
C ASP A 193 27.28 -9.98 -3.59
N ILE A 194 26.29 -10.36 -4.41
CA ILE A 194 25.75 -9.48 -5.45
C ILE A 194 25.17 -8.21 -4.83
N LEU A 195 24.30 -8.36 -3.83
CA LEU A 195 23.66 -7.22 -3.16
C LEU A 195 24.68 -6.30 -2.46
N LEU A 196 25.76 -6.87 -1.90
CA LEU A 196 26.79 -6.11 -1.21
C LEU A 196 27.70 -5.33 -2.18
N ASN A 197 27.97 -5.87 -3.38
CA ASN A 197 28.99 -5.35 -4.29
C ASN A 197 28.44 -4.60 -5.51
N ASP A 198 27.18 -4.80 -5.92
CA ASP A 198 26.60 -4.11 -7.08
C ASP A 198 26.29 -2.63 -6.76
N GLU A 199 26.94 -1.72 -7.48
CA GLU A 199 26.80 -0.26 -7.30
C GLU A 199 25.38 0.26 -7.58
N ARG A 200 24.55 -0.50 -8.30
CA ARG A 200 23.17 -0.13 -8.58
C ARG A 200 22.23 -0.42 -7.41
N LEU A 201 22.69 -1.13 -6.38
CA LEU A 201 21.85 -1.61 -5.27
C LEU A 201 22.20 -0.98 -3.91
N THR A 202 23.00 0.08 -3.89
CA THR A 202 23.51 0.65 -2.64
C THR A 202 22.39 1.07 -1.68
N HIS A 203 21.31 1.69 -2.16
CA HIS A 203 20.19 2.06 -1.29
C HIS A 203 19.47 0.85 -0.67
N THR A 204 19.17 -0.18 -1.46
CA THR A 204 18.55 -1.41 -0.92
C THR A 204 19.46 -2.12 0.07
N ARG A 205 20.75 -2.22 -0.25
CA ARG A 205 21.76 -2.78 0.65
C ARG A 205 21.78 -2.06 1.98
N ASP A 206 21.91 -0.73 1.96
CA ASP A 206 22.08 0.08 3.16
C ASP A 206 20.80 0.06 4.01
N ILE A 207 19.61 0.08 3.39
CA ILE A 207 18.32 -0.07 4.09
C ILE A 207 18.23 -1.45 4.75
N LEU A 208 18.52 -2.53 4.04
CA LEU A 208 18.43 -3.88 4.60
C LEU A 208 19.46 -4.11 5.71
N LEU A 209 20.67 -3.54 5.60
CA LEU A 209 21.66 -3.55 6.68
C LEU A 209 21.18 -2.76 7.89
N ALA A 210 20.49 -1.63 7.71
CA ALA A 210 19.96 -0.84 8.81
C ALA A 210 18.77 -1.53 9.52
N LEU A 211 17.92 -2.24 8.76
CA LEU A 211 16.70 -2.86 9.29
C LEU A 211 16.92 -4.27 9.82
N GLN A 212 17.63 -5.13 9.07
CA GLN A 212 17.86 -6.52 9.42
C GLN A 212 19.13 -7.07 8.75
N PRO A 213 20.33 -6.83 9.33
CA PRO A 213 21.60 -7.29 8.76
C PRO A 213 21.65 -8.80 8.46
N ASP A 214 21.04 -9.61 9.33
CA ASP A 214 20.98 -11.07 9.19
C ASP A 214 20.20 -11.53 7.97
N PHE A 215 19.36 -10.68 7.38
CA PHE A 215 18.74 -10.96 6.09
C PHE A 215 19.81 -11.14 5.01
N ILE A 216 20.79 -10.24 4.93
CA ILE A 216 21.87 -10.33 3.95
C ILE A 216 22.88 -11.38 4.38
N HIS A 217 23.42 -11.26 5.60
CA HIS A 217 24.56 -12.09 6.04
C HIS A 217 24.18 -13.53 6.42
N GLY A 218 22.92 -13.78 6.71
CA GLY A 218 22.37 -15.11 6.97
C GLY A 218 21.53 -15.58 5.79
N ARG A 219 20.34 -15.00 5.59
CA ARG A 219 19.33 -15.56 4.68
C ARG A 219 19.79 -15.58 3.22
N LEU A 220 20.37 -14.49 2.71
CA LEU A 220 20.81 -14.39 1.31
C LEU A 220 22.15 -15.06 1.02
N LYS A 221 22.92 -15.37 2.07
CA LYS A 221 24.19 -16.09 1.94
C LYS A 221 24.00 -17.60 1.79
N LEU A 222 22.85 -18.12 2.23
CA LEU A 222 22.55 -19.55 2.16
C LEU A 222 22.00 -19.92 0.77
N SER A 223 22.68 -20.84 0.09
CA SER A 223 22.11 -21.51 -1.09
C SER A 223 20.87 -22.31 -0.70
N LYS A 224 19.90 -22.45 -1.61
CA LYS A 224 18.74 -23.32 -1.34
C LYS A 224 19.18 -24.78 -1.22
N PRO A 225 18.40 -25.60 -0.48
CA PRO A 225 18.64 -27.05 -0.44
C PRO A 225 18.74 -27.64 -1.85
N GLY A 226 19.69 -28.57 -2.05
CA GLY A 226 19.91 -29.21 -3.35
C GLY A 226 20.63 -28.33 -4.38
N GLY A 227 21.12 -27.14 -4.00
CA GLY A 227 21.84 -26.24 -4.90
C GLY A 227 20.93 -25.43 -5.83
N ALA A 228 19.62 -25.40 -5.55
CA ALA A 228 18.67 -24.59 -6.31
C ALA A 228 18.99 -23.09 -6.18
N LEU A 229 18.68 -22.33 -7.23
CA LEU A 229 18.95 -20.90 -7.25
C LEU A 229 18.06 -20.15 -6.25
N GLN A 230 18.66 -19.25 -5.50
CA GLN A 230 17.93 -18.26 -4.73
C GLN A 230 17.70 -17.01 -5.58
N ILE A 231 16.45 -16.59 -5.75
CA ILE A 231 16.10 -15.41 -6.54
C ILE A 231 15.64 -14.28 -5.61
N PHE A 232 16.31 -13.13 -5.69
CA PHE A 232 15.94 -11.93 -4.94
C PHE A 232 15.71 -10.74 -5.89
N ALA A 233 14.50 -10.22 -5.91
CA ALA A 233 14.16 -9.01 -6.66
C ALA A 233 14.39 -7.77 -5.79
N ALA A 234 15.29 -6.88 -6.22
CA ALA A 234 15.76 -5.74 -5.45
C ALA A 234 15.60 -4.43 -6.23
N PRO A 235 15.04 -3.36 -5.64
CA PRO A 235 14.99 -2.07 -6.29
C PRO A 235 16.38 -1.49 -6.53
N SER A 236 16.62 -0.93 -7.71
CA SER A 236 17.85 -0.20 -8.02
C SER A 236 17.87 1.17 -7.35
N ASN A 237 19.03 1.82 -7.35
CA ASN A 237 19.15 3.24 -7.00
C ASN A 237 18.25 4.12 -7.88
N GLY A 238 18.06 3.76 -9.16
CA GLY A 238 17.12 4.41 -10.06
C GLY A 238 15.66 4.28 -9.61
N ALA A 239 15.29 3.17 -8.96
CA ALA A 239 13.98 3.00 -8.36
C ALA A 239 13.71 3.98 -7.22
N PHE A 240 14.70 4.22 -6.36
CA PHE A 240 14.60 5.22 -5.29
C PHE A 240 14.59 6.64 -5.85
N ALA A 241 15.33 6.92 -6.92
CA ALA A 241 15.28 8.21 -7.61
C ALA A 241 13.91 8.49 -8.27
N ALA A 242 13.18 7.44 -8.63
CA ALA A 242 11.82 7.54 -9.15
C ALA A 242 10.73 7.63 -8.07
N ALA A 243 11.08 7.34 -6.81
CA ALA A 243 10.18 7.49 -5.66
C ALA A 243 10.21 8.94 -5.12
N PRO A 244 9.24 9.34 -4.28
CA PRO A 244 9.25 10.65 -3.65
C PRO A 244 10.56 10.94 -2.89
N PRO A 245 11.04 12.20 -2.88
CA PRO A 245 12.23 12.57 -2.14
C PRO A 245 12.13 12.21 -0.66
N GLY A 246 13.22 11.74 -0.06
CA GLY A 246 13.23 11.31 1.34
C GLY A 246 12.83 9.84 1.57
N THR A 247 12.53 9.08 0.51
CA THR A 247 12.08 7.68 0.62
C THR A 247 13.11 6.78 1.33
N VAL A 248 14.41 7.03 1.14
CA VAL A 248 15.47 6.24 1.79
C VAL A 248 15.47 6.49 3.30
N GLU A 249 15.46 7.75 3.71
CA GLU A 249 15.44 8.18 5.11
C GLU A 249 14.15 7.74 5.81
N SER A 250 13.01 7.86 5.14
CA SER A 250 11.73 7.40 5.68
C SER A 250 11.68 5.87 5.82
N SER A 251 12.40 5.13 4.98
CA SER A 251 12.39 3.66 5.04
C SER A 251 13.02 3.12 6.32
N ILE A 252 14.01 3.83 6.87
CA ILE A 252 14.73 3.41 8.10
C ILE A 252 14.17 4.05 9.38
N ALA A 253 13.21 4.97 9.26
CA ALA A 253 12.59 5.65 10.39
C ALA A 253 11.91 4.62 11.33
N PRO A 254 12.05 4.74 12.67
CA PRO A 254 11.55 3.75 13.63
C PRO A 254 10.07 3.38 13.45
N SER A 255 9.22 4.34 13.10
CA SER A 255 7.78 4.11 12.89
C SER A 255 7.47 3.28 11.64
N ASN A 256 8.40 3.21 10.69
CA ASN A 256 8.19 2.59 9.38
C ASN A 256 8.89 1.24 9.25
N GLN A 257 9.83 0.92 10.15
CA GLN A 257 10.68 -0.26 10.06
C GLN A 257 9.94 -1.57 9.81
N PRO A 258 8.81 -1.89 10.50
CA PRO A 258 8.10 -3.14 10.27
C PRO A 258 7.59 -3.28 8.83
N LEU A 259 7.02 -2.21 8.28
CA LEU A 259 6.53 -2.19 6.90
C LEU A 259 7.68 -2.18 5.90
N SER A 260 8.68 -1.32 6.11
CA SER A 260 9.84 -1.23 5.21
C SER A 260 10.55 -2.56 5.09
N LEU A 261 10.82 -3.23 6.22
CA LEU A 261 11.46 -4.54 6.22
C LEU A 261 10.65 -5.54 5.39
N GLN A 262 9.33 -5.52 5.54
CA GLN A 262 8.45 -6.39 4.78
C GLN A 262 8.48 -6.08 3.28
N LEU A 263 8.43 -4.81 2.88
CA LEU A 263 8.49 -4.39 1.47
C LEU A 263 9.84 -4.74 0.82
N PHE A 264 10.97 -4.55 1.53
CA PHE A 264 12.30 -4.81 0.98
C PHE A 264 12.72 -6.28 1.03
N THR A 265 12.09 -7.11 1.88
CA THR A 265 12.28 -8.58 1.87
C THR A 265 11.25 -9.31 1.02
N PHE A 266 10.14 -8.66 0.63
CA PHE A 266 9.10 -9.20 -0.23
C PHE A 266 9.66 -9.79 -1.53
N GLY A 267 10.71 -9.16 -2.08
CA GLY A 267 11.39 -9.59 -3.29
C GLY A 267 12.14 -10.92 -3.18
N LEU A 268 12.24 -11.58 -2.02
CA LEU A 268 12.75 -12.95 -1.98
C LEU A 268 11.69 -13.89 -2.54
N LEU A 269 11.95 -14.47 -3.71
CA LEU A 269 10.96 -15.22 -4.47
C LEU A 269 11.07 -16.73 -4.24
N ASP A 270 9.91 -17.39 -4.15
CA ASP A 270 9.79 -18.85 -4.10
C ASP A 270 9.85 -19.45 -5.52
N THR A 271 10.97 -19.20 -6.18
CA THR A 271 11.34 -19.80 -7.47
C THR A 271 12.86 -19.96 -7.53
N ASP A 272 13.31 -20.94 -8.29
CA ASP A 272 14.71 -21.16 -8.68
C ASP A 272 14.93 -20.92 -10.18
N THR A 273 13.88 -20.48 -10.89
CA THR A 273 13.93 -20.20 -12.32
C THR A 273 14.49 -18.80 -12.54
N LYS A 274 15.49 -18.68 -13.41
CA LYS A 274 16.01 -17.38 -13.82
C LYS A 274 14.97 -16.63 -14.64
N TYR A 275 15.09 -15.31 -14.68
CA TYR A 275 14.24 -14.46 -15.49
C TYR A 275 14.23 -14.89 -16.97
N GLU A 276 15.41 -15.15 -17.53
CA GLU A 276 15.59 -15.52 -18.95
C GLU A 276 14.94 -16.86 -19.33
N ASP A 277 14.69 -17.71 -18.34
CA ASP A 277 14.09 -19.03 -18.51
C ASP A 277 12.56 -19.02 -18.28
N LEU A 278 11.96 -17.87 -18.00
CA LEU A 278 10.51 -17.75 -17.81
C LEU A 278 9.74 -17.84 -19.13
N GLU A 279 8.81 -18.79 -19.23
CA GLU A 279 7.95 -18.96 -20.41
C GLU A 279 6.58 -18.27 -20.25
N PHE A 280 6.38 -17.16 -20.94
CA PHE A 280 5.12 -16.39 -20.91
C PHE A 280 4.07 -16.83 -21.95
N SER A 281 4.30 -17.95 -22.64
CA SER A 281 3.43 -18.46 -23.72
C SER A 281 2.01 -18.79 -23.21
N ALA A 282 1.88 -19.19 -21.95
CA ALA A 282 0.62 -19.49 -21.28
C ALA A 282 0.00 -18.29 -20.55
N GLY A 283 0.61 -17.11 -20.62
CA GLY A 283 0.18 -15.90 -19.93
C GLY A 283 1.08 -15.50 -18.75
N PRO A 284 0.63 -14.60 -17.88
CA PRO A 284 1.39 -14.15 -16.71
C PRO A 284 1.71 -15.29 -15.74
N ILE A 285 2.92 -15.27 -15.18
CA ILE A 285 3.41 -16.28 -14.24
C ILE A 285 3.23 -15.74 -12.81
N GLN A 286 2.76 -16.59 -11.90
CA GLN A 286 2.64 -16.25 -10.48
C GLN A 286 3.81 -16.86 -9.71
N VAL A 287 4.55 -16.04 -8.98
CA VAL A 287 5.64 -16.46 -8.11
C VAL A 287 5.38 -15.93 -6.71
N ALA A 288 5.29 -16.81 -5.71
CA ALA A 288 5.05 -16.37 -4.34
C ALA A 288 6.30 -15.68 -3.76
N SER A 289 6.10 -14.69 -2.90
CA SER A 289 7.15 -14.25 -1.99
C SER A 289 7.41 -15.33 -0.94
N ALA A 290 8.67 -15.70 -0.75
CA ALA A 290 9.09 -16.75 0.17
C ALA A 290 8.84 -16.42 1.65
N PHE A 291 8.58 -15.16 2.00
CA PHE A 291 8.23 -14.75 3.36
C PHE A 291 6.73 -14.61 3.56
N THR A 292 6.06 -13.96 2.62
CA THR A 292 4.71 -13.44 2.83
C THR A 292 3.64 -14.35 2.25
N GLY A 293 4.02 -15.21 1.29
CA GLY A 293 3.09 -16.01 0.50
C GLY A 293 2.22 -15.18 -0.47
N ILE A 294 2.35 -13.85 -0.49
CA ILE A 294 1.67 -13.00 -1.47
C ILE A 294 2.34 -13.23 -2.83
N ASN A 295 1.52 -13.44 -3.86
CA ASN A 295 2.01 -13.69 -5.21
C ASN A 295 2.51 -12.40 -5.88
N VAL A 296 3.64 -12.53 -6.56
CA VAL A 296 4.18 -11.60 -7.54
C VAL A 296 3.78 -12.09 -8.91
N THR A 297 3.12 -11.23 -9.68
CA THR A 297 2.78 -11.52 -11.08
C THR A 297 3.92 -11.06 -11.98
N ALA A 298 4.60 -12.02 -12.61
CA ALA A 298 5.54 -11.78 -13.68
C ALA A 298 4.81 -11.72 -15.03
N ARG A 299 5.05 -10.68 -15.82
CA ARG A 299 4.50 -10.53 -17.18
C ARG A 299 5.54 -10.00 -18.14
N GLN A 300 5.50 -10.44 -19.40
CA GLN A 300 6.30 -9.87 -20.46
C GLN A 300 5.42 -9.11 -21.45
N THR A 301 5.90 -7.95 -21.88
CA THR A 301 5.25 -7.12 -22.89
C THR A 301 5.77 -7.44 -24.30
N PRO A 302 5.06 -7.06 -25.38
CA PRO A 302 5.54 -7.29 -26.74
C PRO A 302 6.93 -6.69 -27.06
N GLY A 303 7.37 -5.68 -26.30
CA GLY A 303 8.72 -5.10 -26.38
C GLY A 303 9.80 -5.89 -25.63
N ALA A 304 9.50 -7.10 -25.18
CA ALA A 304 10.35 -7.98 -24.37
C ALA A 304 10.73 -7.44 -22.97
N ALA A 305 10.23 -6.27 -22.57
CA ALA A 305 10.31 -5.83 -21.18
C ALA A 305 9.47 -6.75 -20.28
N THR A 306 10.07 -7.14 -19.17
CA THR A 306 9.44 -8.01 -18.17
C THR A 306 9.21 -7.25 -16.88
N PHE A 307 8.03 -7.48 -16.31
CA PHE A 307 7.56 -6.80 -15.12
C PHE A 307 7.26 -7.80 -14.02
N LEU A 308 7.64 -7.44 -12.80
CA LEU A 308 7.12 -7.99 -11.56
C LEU A 308 6.16 -6.96 -10.96
N ASN A 309 4.87 -7.26 -10.91
CA ASN A 309 3.86 -6.34 -10.40
C ASN A 309 3.99 -4.94 -11.07
N ASN A 310 4.30 -3.89 -10.31
CA ASN A 310 4.45 -2.52 -10.82
C ASN A 310 5.83 -2.23 -11.42
N ALA A 311 6.84 -3.07 -11.16
CA ALA A 311 8.25 -2.80 -11.45
C ALA A 311 8.71 -3.59 -12.69
N ALA A 312 9.54 -2.99 -13.53
CA ALA A 312 10.25 -3.70 -14.59
C ALA A 312 11.58 -4.24 -14.08
N VAL A 313 11.95 -5.43 -14.57
CA VAL A 313 13.30 -5.98 -14.39
C VAL A 313 14.22 -5.24 -15.35
N GLN A 314 15.26 -4.59 -14.84
CA GLN A 314 16.29 -3.92 -15.65
C GLN A 314 17.42 -4.88 -15.97
N ALA A 315 17.82 -5.68 -14.98
CA ALA A 315 18.89 -6.65 -15.12
C ALA A 315 18.68 -7.85 -14.21
N GLN A 316 19.23 -8.99 -14.62
CA GLN A 316 19.49 -10.14 -13.79
C GLN A 316 21.00 -10.26 -13.60
N VAL A 317 21.45 -10.37 -12.36
CA VAL A 317 22.84 -10.70 -12.03
C VAL A 317 22.83 -12.04 -11.33
N CYS A 318 23.54 -13.04 -11.86
CA CYS A 318 23.61 -14.38 -11.27
C CYS A 318 25.01 -14.68 -10.75
N GLY A 319 25.07 -15.20 -9.54
CA GLY A 319 26.29 -15.60 -8.84
C GLY A 319 26.59 -17.08 -9.06
N GLN A 320 27.86 -17.42 -9.24
CA GLN A 320 28.30 -18.81 -9.44
C GLN A 320 28.03 -19.72 -8.22
N GLU A 321 27.83 -19.17 -7.02
CA GLU A 321 27.59 -19.93 -5.78
C GLU A 321 26.08 -20.14 -5.47
N GLY A 322 25.20 -19.90 -6.46
CA GLY A 322 23.81 -20.35 -6.41
C GLY A 322 22.79 -19.31 -5.98
N GLY A 323 22.72 -18.19 -6.70
CA GLY A 323 21.65 -17.20 -6.56
C GLY A 323 21.67 -16.13 -7.64
N CYS A 324 20.56 -15.42 -7.81
CA CYS A 324 20.45 -14.29 -8.72
C CYS A 324 19.71 -13.13 -8.08
N VAL A 325 20.14 -11.91 -8.41
CA VAL A 325 19.43 -10.68 -8.08
C VAL A 325 18.77 -10.12 -9.33
N TRP A 326 17.46 -9.90 -9.26
CA TRP A 326 16.70 -9.20 -10.29
C TRP A 326 16.58 -7.74 -9.89
N ILE A 327 17.29 -6.87 -10.61
CA ILE A 327 17.37 -5.44 -10.34
C ILE A 327 16.15 -4.76 -10.95
N LEU A 328 15.36 -4.09 -10.11
CA LEU A 328 14.10 -3.48 -10.48
C LEU A 328 14.20 -1.96 -10.67
N ASP A 329 13.38 -1.40 -11.57
CA ASP A 329 13.31 0.05 -11.80
C ASP A 329 12.31 0.79 -10.88
N ARG A 330 11.56 0.05 -10.06
CA ARG A 330 10.63 0.57 -9.05
C ARG A 330 10.74 -0.25 -7.77
N ILE A 331 10.35 0.36 -6.66
CA ILE A 331 10.12 -0.38 -5.41
C ILE A 331 8.90 -1.28 -5.65
N LEU A 332 9.04 -2.56 -5.33
CA LEU A 332 8.06 -3.58 -5.63
C LEU A 332 6.81 -3.41 -4.76
N ASP A 333 5.66 -3.20 -5.40
CA ASP A 333 4.35 -3.10 -4.77
C ASP A 333 3.72 -4.51 -4.65
N PRO A 334 3.57 -5.06 -3.43
CA PRO A 334 2.97 -6.38 -3.23
C PRO A 334 1.47 -6.43 -3.55
N LEU A 335 0.79 -5.28 -3.65
CA LEU A 335 -0.64 -5.13 -3.83
C LEU A 335 -1.01 -4.59 -5.21
N TYR A 336 -0.07 -4.56 -6.15
CA TYR A 336 -0.30 -4.02 -7.49
C TYR A 336 -1.47 -4.73 -8.18
N LEU A 337 -2.52 -3.97 -8.51
CA LEU A 337 -3.78 -4.45 -9.10
C LEU A 337 -4.57 -5.48 -8.27
N ALA A 338 -4.16 -5.72 -7.02
CA ALA A 338 -4.81 -6.67 -6.13
C ALA A 338 -6.28 -6.30 -5.81
N PHE A 339 -6.62 -5.01 -5.85
CA PHE A 339 -7.94 -4.48 -5.49
C PHE A 339 -8.71 -3.93 -6.70
N GLY A 340 -8.18 -4.15 -7.92
CA GLY A 340 -8.76 -3.67 -9.17
C GLY A 340 -7.85 -2.67 -9.90
N PRO A 341 -8.34 -2.09 -11.02
CA PRO A 341 -7.56 -1.17 -11.84
C PRO A 341 -7.33 0.19 -11.16
N LEU A 342 -6.18 0.82 -11.44
CA LEU A 342 -5.73 2.05 -10.78
C LEU A 342 -6.31 3.34 -11.37
N ASN A 343 -6.68 3.35 -12.65
CA ASN A 343 -7.12 4.54 -13.38
C ASN A 343 -8.64 4.49 -13.67
N ARG A 344 -9.45 4.20 -12.65
CA ARG A 344 -10.90 4.08 -12.79
C ARG A 344 -11.61 5.40 -13.02
N ALA A 345 -10.93 6.51 -12.75
CA ALA A 345 -11.41 7.86 -13.04
C ALA A 345 -11.25 8.27 -14.53
N GLY A 346 -10.57 7.47 -15.35
CA GLY A 346 -10.47 7.68 -16.80
C GLY A 346 -9.52 8.81 -17.25
N SER A 347 -8.49 9.09 -16.45
CA SER A 347 -7.38 10.01 -16.82
C SER A 347 -6.33 9.33 -17.67
#